data_AF-A0A265NBJ7-F1
#
_entry.id   AF-A0A265NBJ7-F1
#
_cell.length_a   1.000
_cell.length_b   1.000
_cell.length_c   1.000
_cell.angle_alpha   90.00
_cell.angle_beta   90.00
_cell.angle_gamma   90.00
#
_symmetry.space_group_name_H-M   'P 1'
#
loop_
_entity.id
_entity.type
_entity.pdbx_description
1 polymer ?
#
loop_
_entity_poly.entity_id
_entity_poly.type
_entity_poly.pdbx_seq_one_letter_code
_entity_poly.pdbx_strand_id
1 'polypeptide(L)'
;MLIASRWLGGIAGITSIALWFILIFFNPYSEAFQMEPFLNTLFTLFLPACLAIGAAVAKRKYFMLIAFIWSAPMSTYMALTPGVFKYF
;
A
#
# COMPACT_ATOMS: atom_id res chain seq x y z
N MET A 1 20.07 10.10 4.23
CA MET A 1 18.96 9.44 3.51
C MET A 1 19.10 9.85 2.06
N LEU A 2 19.32 8.91 1.14
CA LEU A 2 19.42 9.24 -0.29
C LEU A 2 18.08 9.86 -0.70
N ILE A 3 18.12 11.02 -1.37
CA ILE A 3 16.91 11.76 -1.81
C ILE A 3 15.91 10.82 -2.52
N ALA A 4 16.44 9.86 -3.30
CA ALA A 4 15.67 8.88 -4.04
C ALA A 4 14.73 8.04 -3.17
N SER A 5 15.18 7.54 -2.01
CA SER A 5 14.33 6.68 -1.16
C SER A 5 13.10 7.41 -0.61
N ARG A 6 13.20 8.73 -0.45
CA ARG A 6 12.11 9.59 0.02
C ARG A 6 11.01 9.72 -1.03
N TRP A 7 11.42 10.02 -2.26
CA TRP A 7 10.50 10.11 -3.38
C TRP A 7 9.84 8.76 -3.65
N LEU A 8 10.63 7.67 -3.67
CA LEU A 8 10.10 6.33 -3.88
C LEU A 8 9.06 5.95 -2.81
N GLY A 9 9.38 6.10 -1.52
CA GLY A 9 8.43 5.76 -0.45
C GLY A 9 7.20 6.66 -0.42
N GLY A 10 7.34 7.95 -0.73
CA GLY A 10 6.22 8.88 -0.81
C GLY A 10 5.28 8.56 -1.99
N ILE A 11 5.84 8.37 -3.19
CA ILE A 11 5.07 8.02 -4.39
C ILE A 11 4.40 6.66 -4.19
N ALA A 12 5.14 5.64 -3.72
CA ALA A 12 4.61 4.32 -3.44
C ALA A 12 3.43 4.38 -2.47
N GLY A 13 3.55 5.13 -1.37
CA GLY A 13 2.46 5.30 -0.41
C GLY A 13 1.22 5.98 -1.02
N ILE A 14 1.40 7.04 -1.82
CA ILE A 14 0.28 7.71 -2.49
C ILE A 14 -0.43 6.75 -3.45
N THR A 15 0.34 6.02 -4.26
CA THR A 15 -0.22 5.06 -5.21
C THR A 15 -0.91 3.90 -4.49
N SER A 16 -0.38 3.41 -3.37
CA SER A 16 -0.99 2.32 -2.59
C SER A 16 -2.30 2.74 -1.94
N ILE A 17 -2.41 4.00 -1.48
CA ILE A 17 -3.69 4.55 -1.00
C ILE A 17 -4.70 4.64 -2.13
N ALA A 18 -4.29 5.14 -3.31
CA ALA A 18 -5.17 5.19 -4.48
C ALA A 18 -5.65 3.80 -4.90
N LEU A 19 -4.75 2.80 -4.91
CA LEU A 19 -5.13 1.41 -5.18
C LEU A 19 -6.09 0.86 -4.13
N TRP A 20 -5.87 1.17 -2.85
CA TRP A 20 -6.76 0.72 -1.78
C TRP A 20 -8.20 1.22 -2.01
N PHE A 21 -8.36 2.49 -2.40
CA PHE A 21 -9.68 3.03 -2.79
C PHE A 21 -10.29 2.28 -3.98
N ILE A 22 -9.50 2.00 -5.02
CA ILE A 22 -9.97 1.25 -6.20
C ILE A 22 -10.40 -0.17 -5.79
N LEU A 23 -9.63 -0.84 -4.95
CA LEU A 23 -9.88 -2.21 -4.51
C LEU A 23 -11.14 -2.32 -3.65
N ILE A 24 -11.44 -1.32 -2.83
CA ILE A 24 -12.61 -1.33 -1.96
C ILE A 24 -13.89 -0.88 -2.66
N PHE A 25 -13.82 0.14 -3.51
CA PHE A 25 -15.03 0.80 -4.03
C PHE A 25 -15.28 0.53 -5.52
N PHE A 26 -14.27 0.12 -6.28
CA PHE A 26 -14.35 -0.05 -7.74
C PHE A 26 -13.95 -1.46 -8.19
N ASN A 27 -13.89 -2.42 -7.27
CA ASN A 27 -13.56 -3.79 -7.62
C ASN A 27 -14.74 -4.50 -8.29
N PRO A 28 -14.66 -4.83 -9.60
CA PRO A 28 -15.77 -5.49 -10.32
C PRO A 28 -16.01 -6.93 -9.85
N TYR A 29 -15.09 -7.51 -9.07
CA TYR A 29 -15.21 -8.84 -8.50
C TYR A 29 -15.90 -8.84 -7.12
N SER A 30 -16.39 -7.69 -6.67
CA SER A 30 -17.10 -7.54 -5.39
C SER A 30 -18.49 -6.97 -5.63
N GLU A 31 -19.52 -7.74 -5.26
CA GLU A 31 -20.94 -7.39 -5.45
C GLU A 31 -21.40 -6.24 -4.53
N ALA A 32 -20.75 -6.07 -3.38
CA ALA A 32 -21.03 -5.02 -2.40
C ALA A 32 -19.80 -4.75 -1.54
N PHE A 33 -19.84 -3.66 -0.76
CA PHE A 33 -18.84 -3.40 0.27
C PHE A 33 -18.83 -4.55 1.30
N GLN A 34 -17.65 -5.15 1.50
CA GLN A 34 -17.44 -6.24 2.45
C GLN A 34 -16.45 -5.80 3.55
N MET A 35 -16.85 -5.98 4.81
CA MET A 35 -16.02 -5.53 5.95
C MET A 35 -14.70 -6.28 6.09
N GLU A 36 -14.68 -7.56 5.79
CA GLU A 36 -13.47 -8.38 5.98
C GLU A 36 -12.34 -8.00 5.01
N PRO A 37 -12.55 -7.92 3.67
CA PRO A 37 -11.55 -7.38 2.74
C PRO A 37 -11.17 -5.93 3.05
N PHE A 38 -12.12 -5.12 3.49
CA PHE A 38 -11.86 -3.75 3.92
C PHE A 38 -10.85 -3.69 5.05
N LEU A 39 -11.12 -4.38 6.16
CA LEU A 39 -10.23 -4.38 7.32
C LEU A 39 -8.87 -4.99 6.98
N ASN A 40 -8.84 -6.11 6.27
CA ASN A 40 -7.59 -6.78 5.93
C ASN A 40 -6.67 -5.85 5.11
N THR A 41 -7.20 -5.23 4.06
CA THR A 41 -6.43 -4.32 3.19
C THR A 41 -6.17 -2.96 3.85
N LEU A 42 -6.99 -2.53 4.80
CA LEU A 42 -6.71 -1.34 5.62
C LEU A 42 -5.40 -1.55 6.41
N PHE A 43 -5.23 -2.70 7.06
CA PHE A 43 -4.04 -3.00 7.86
C PHE A 43 -2.80 -3.36 7.03
N THR A 44 -2.99 -3.99 5.87
CA THR A 44 -1.87 -4.54 5.08
C THR A 44 -1.46 -3.67 3.89
N LEU A 45 -2.27 -2.67 3.52
CA LEU A 45 -2.00 -1.79 2.38
C LEU A 45 -2.11 -0.31 2.77
N PHE A 46 -3.22 0.12 3.35
CA PHE A 46 -3.47 1.55 3.63
C PHE A 46 -2.60 2.10 4.77
N LEU A 47 -2.56 1.43 5.92
CA LEU A 47 -1.75 1.84 7.06
C LEU A 47 -0.24 1.86 6.77
N PRO A 48 0.38 0.82 6.17
CA PRO A 48 1.79 0.89 5.81
C PRO A 48 2.06 1.98 4.75
N ALA A 49 1.13 2.27 3.85
CA ALA A 49 1.25 3.39 2.92
C ALA A 49 1.26 4.76 3.63
N CYS A 50 0.36 4.97 4.60
CA CYS A 50 0.38 6.16 5.45
C CYS A 50 1.70 6.29 6.22
N LEU A 51 2.21 5.18 6.75
CA LEU A 51 3.49 5.15 7.45
C LEU A 51 4.66 5.48 6.51
N ALA A 52 4.66 4.99 5.27
CA ALA A 52 5.68 5.29 4.28
C ALA A 52 5.72 6.78 3.92
N ILE A 53 4.55 7.41 3.72
CA ILE A 53 4.43 8.86 3.47
C ILE A 53 4.93 9.64 4.68
N GLY A 54 4.45 9.32 5.88
CA GLY A 54 4.87 9.97 7.13
C GLY A 54 6.38 9.86 7.36
N ALA A 55 6.96 8.67 7.12
CA ALA A 55 8.39 8.43 7.23
C ALA A 55 9.21 9.21 6.19
N ALA A 56 8.70 9.38 4.96
CA ALA A 56 9.35 10.16 3.90
C ALA A 56 9.45 11.65 4.27
N VAL A 57 8.36 12.21 4.83
CA VAL A 57 8.30 13.58 5.34
C VAL A 57 9.21 13.74 6.55
N ALA A 58 9.12 12.84 7.53
CA ALA A 58 9.87 12.88 8.78
C ALA A 58 11.37 12.50 8.64
N LYS A 59 11.83 12.10 7.45
CA LYS A 59 13.22 11.67 7.18
C LYS A 59 13.67 10.47 8.02
N ARG A 60 12.74 9.61 8.45
CA ARG A 60 13.06 8.47 9.32
C ARG A 60 13.16 7.16 8.53
N LYS A 61 14.38 6.73 8.23
CA LYS A 61 14.67 5.51 7.45
C LYS A 61 14.08 4.23 8.05
N TYR A 62 14.06 4.10 9.37
CA TYR A 62 13.57 2.89 10.05
C TYR A 62 12.07 2.70 9.86
N PHE A 63 11.27 3.77 9.95
CA PHE A 63 9.83 3.68 9.71
C PHE A 63 9.50 3.37 8.25
N MET A 64 10.33 3.83 7.31
CA MET A 64 10.18 3.49 5.90
C MET A 64 10.48 2.01 5.63
N LEU A 65 11.50 1.44 6.29
CA LEU A 65 11.77 0.00 6.24
C LEU A 65 10.65 -0.82 6.88
N ILE A 66 10.13 -0.39 8.03
CA ILE A 66 8.99 -1.03 8.70
C ILE A 66 7.77 -1.01 7.78
N ALA A 67 7.45 0.12 7.17
CA ALA A 67 6.34 0.23 6.22
C ALA A 67 6.50 -0.73 5.04
N PHE A 68 7.70 -0.83 4.47
CA PHE A 68 8.00 -1.76 3.38
C PHE A 68 7.85 -3.23 3.79
N ILE A 69 8.43 -3.63 4.91
CA ILE A 69 8.33 -5.02 5.40
C ILE A 69 6.88 -5.36 5.73
N TRP A 70 6.11 -4.40 6.26
CA TRP A 70 4.71 -4.57 6.58
C TRP A 70 3.87 -4.75 5.31
N SER A 71 4.05 -3.93 4.28
CA SER A 71 3.28 -4.08 3.03
C SER A 71 3.74 -5.25 2.17
N ALA A 72 4.97 -5.74 2.34
CA ALA A 72 5.58 -6.74 1.47
C ALA A 72 4.70 -7.99 1.24
N PRO A 73 4.15 -8.67 2.27
CA PRO A 73 3.33 -9.86 2.05
C PRO A 73 2.13 -9.60 1.12
N MET A 74 1.44 -8.47 1.30
CA MET A 74 0.27 -8.13 0.49
C MET A 74 0.66 -7.74 -0.93
N SER A 75 1.71 -6.92 -1.12
CA SER A 75 2.24 -6.62 -2.46
C SER A 75 2.68 -7.90 -3.19
N THR A 76 3.33 -8.84 -2.49
CA THR A 76 3.74 -10.11 -3.11
C THR A 76 2.53 -10.96 -3.50
N TYR A 77 1.49 -11.00 -2.66
CA TYR A 77 0.22 -11.64 -3.00
C TYR A 77 -0.40 -11.02 -4.26
N MET A 78 -0.50 -9.70 -4.32
CA MET A 78 -1.05 -8.98 -5.48
C MET A 78 -0.24 -9.24 -6.76
N ALA A 79 1.09 -9.21 -6.67
CA ALA A 79 1.99 -9.51 -7.80
C ALA A 79 1.82 -10.93 -8.38
N LEU A 80 1.33 -11.87 -7.59
CA LEU A 80 1.04 -13.25 -8.00
C LEU A 80 -0.40 -13.44 -8.50
N THR A 81 -1.28 -12.46 -8.27
CA THR A 81 -2.66 -12.49 -8.80
C THR A 81 -2.75 -11.87 -10.20
N PRO A 82 -3.60 -12.40 -11.10
CA PRO A 82 -3.84 -11.79 -12.40
C PRO A 82 -4.63 -10.48 -12.28
N GLY A 83 -4.39 -9.54 -13.21
CA GLY A 83 -5.11 -8.27 -13.31
C GLY A 83 -4.24 -7.04 -13.06
N VAL A 84 -4.88 -5.87 -12.99
CA VAL A 84 -4.21 -4.56 -12.81
C VAL A 84 -3.50 -4.43 -11.46
N PHE A 85 -3.90 -5.21 -10.46
CA PHE A 85 -3.31 -5.20 -9.12
C PHE A 85 -1.92 -5.86 -9.08
N LYS A 86 -1.51 -6.60 -10.12
CA LYS A 86 -0.20 -7.24 -10.22
C LYS A 86 0.99 -6.25 -10.17
N TYR A 87 0.76 -5.00 -10.54
CA TYR A 87 1.82 -4.00 -10.68
C TYR A 87 2.16 -3.25 -9.37
N PHE A 88 1.69 -3.76 -8.23
CA PHE A 88 1.71 -3.08 -6.93
C PHE A 88 2.31 -3.93 -5.79
#